data_AF-A0A965QUS8-F1
#
_entry.id   AF-A0A965QUS8-F1
#
_cell.length_a   1.000
_cell.length_b   1.000
_cell.length_c   1.000
_cell.angle_alpha   90.00
_cell.angle_beta   90.00
_cell.angle_gamma   90.00
#
_symmetry.space_group_name_H-M   'P 1'
#
loop_
_entity.id
_entity.type
_entity.pdbx_description
1 polymer ?
#
loop_
_entity_poly.entity_id
_entity_poly.type
_entity_poly.pdbx_seq_one_letter_code
_entity_poly.pdbx_strand_id
1 'polypeptide(L)' 'MTHDLPVIVGTEGERAIDIAKLRSQTGLITLDEGYVNTGSTTSGITFLDGEKGILRYRGY' A
#
# COMPACT_ATOMS: atom_id res chain seq x y z
N MET A 1 -4.03 0.74 23.60
CA MET A 1 -5.01 1.33 22.67
C MET A 1 -4.86 0.58 21.36
N THR A 2 -5.93 0.00 20.84
CA THR A 2 -5.94 -0.77 19.59
C THR A 2 -6.79 -0.03 18.58
N HIS A 3 -6.33 0.04 17.33
CA HIS A 3 -7.03 0.71 16.24
C HIS A 3 -7.29 -0.30 15.14
N ASP A 4 -8.54 -0.45 14.75
CA ASP A 4 -8.92 -1.24 13.59
C ASP A 4 -8.74 -0.39 12.34
N LEU A 5 -7.74 -0.75 11.54
CA LEU A 5 -7.46 -0.11 10.26
C LEU A 5 -7.92 -1.03 9.12
N PRO A 6 -8.64 -0.50 8.12
CA PRO A 6 -9.07 -1.30 6.97
C PRO A 6 -7.89 -1.85 6.18
N VAL A 7 -8.09 -3.02 5.56
CA VAL A 7 -7.16 -3.59 4.60
C VAL A 7 -7.74 -3.43 3.19
N ILE A 8 -6.93 -2.87 2.30
CA ILE A 8 -7.21 -2.77 0.87
C ILE A 8 -6.44 -3.89 0.17
N VAL A 9 -7.08 -4.53 -0.82
CA VAL A 9 -6.49 -5.62 -1.61
C VAL A 9 -6.40 -5.18 -3.07
N GLY A 10 -5.18 -5.22 -3.62
CA GLY A 10 -4.89 -4.95 -5.03
C GLY A 10 -5.31 -6.09 -5.94
N THR A 11 -5.30 -5.83 -7.26
CA THR A 11 -5.72 -6.81 -8.27
C THR A 11 -4.78 -8.01 -8.38
N GLU A 12 -3.51 -7.87 -7.97
CA GLU A 12 -2.51 -8.95 -7.94
C GLU A 12 -2.32 -9.52 -6.52
N GLY A 13 -3.23 -9.19 -5.59
CA GLY A 13 -3.28 -9.74 -4.23
C GLY A 13 -2.43 -8.98 -3.20
N GLU A 14 -1.88 -7.82 -3.55
CA GLU A 14 -1.14 -6.95 -2.64
C GLU A 14 -2.06 -6.42 -1.55
N ARG A 15 -1.59 -6.41 -0.30
CA ARG A 15 -2.40 -5.97 0.84
C ARG A 15 -1.80 -4.68 1.40
N ALA A 16 -2.62 -3.64 1.47
CA ALA A 16 -2.25 -2.35 2.04
C ALA A 16 -3.15 -2.04 3.25
N ILE A 17 -2.58 -1.38 4.26
CA ILE A 17 -3.35 -0.85 5.39
C ILE A 17 -3.78 0.57 5.05
N ASP A 18 -5.08 0.86 5.11
CA ASP A 18 -5.58 2.21 4.91
C ASP A 18 -5.35 3.06 6.18
N ILE A 19 -4.39 3.98 6.08
CA ILE A 19 -4.04 4.93 7.15
C ILE A 19 -4.62 6.33 6.92
N ALA A 20 -5.54 6.52 5.96
CA ALA A 20 -6.07 7.85 5.61
C ALA A 20 -6.70 8.60 6.80
N LYS A 21 -7.24 7.86 7.78
CA LYS A 21 -7.84 8.40 9.01
C LYS A 21 -6.95 8.30 10.25
N LEU A 22 -5.73 7.78 10.12
CA LEU A 22 -4.84 7.51 11.26
C LEU A 22 -4.60 8.77 12.09
N ARG A 23 -4.20 9.86 11.43
CA ARG A 23 -3.84 11.11 12.13
C ARG A 23 -5.05 11.76 12.81
N SER A 24 -6.22 11.77 12.17
CA SER A 24 -7.42 12.37 12.77
C SER A 24 -7.96 11.55 13.94
N GLN A 25 -7.75 10.24 13.95
CA GLN A 25 -8.20 9.35 15.03
C GLN A 25 -7.22 9.26 16.20
N THR A 26 -5.92 9.43 15.96
CA THR A 26 -4.88 9.09 16.94
C THR A 26 -3.91 10.24 17.24
N GLY A 27 -3.86 11.26 16.38
CA GLY A 27 -2.83 12.30 16.41
C GLY A 27 -1.47 11.83 15.86
N LEU A 28 -1.32 10.56 15.50
CA LEU A 28 -0.06 9.97 15.05
C LEU A 28 0.15 10.13 13.54
N ILE A 29 1.41 10.04 13.12
CA ILE A 29 1.82 9.91 11.72
C ILE A 29 2.63 8.62 11.56
N THR A 30 2.75 8.14 10.33
CA THR A 30 3.73 7.11 9.99
C THR A 30 5.10 7.74 9.76
N LEU A 31 6.15 7.06 10.20
CA LEU A 31 7.54 7.41 9.88
C LEU A 31 8.09 6.28 8.99
N ASP A 32 8.21 6.57 7.70
CA ASP A 32 8.69 5.63 6.67
C ASP A 32 9.61 6.39 5.70
N GLU A 33 10.89 6.48 6.06
CA GLU A 33 11.87 7.20 5.25
C GLU A 33 12.00 6.55 3.87
N GLY A 34 11.82 7.35 2.82
CA GLY A 34 11.88 6.87 1.44
C GLY A 34 10.63 6.15 0.94
N TYR A 35 9.54 6.10 1.73
CA TYR A 35 8.25 5.50 1.33
C TYR A 35 8.32 4.01 0.94
N VAL A 36 9.32 3.27 1.43
CA VAL A 36 9.57 1.87 1.06
C VAL A 36 8.40 0.97 1.44
N ASN A 37 7.68 1.30 2.51
CA ASN A 37 6.54 0.54 3.01
C ASN A 37 5.19 1.22 2.73
N THR A 38 5.19 2.33 1.98
CA THR A 38 4.01 3.17 1.78
C THR A 38 3.55 3.12 0.32
N GLY A 39 2.38 2.52 0.09
CA GLY A 39 1.66 2.63 -1.17
C GLY A 39 1.05 4.02 -1.35
N SER A 40 1.67 4.88 -2.14
CA SER A 40 1.25 6.28 -2.32
C SER A 40 0.06 6.46 -3.26
N THR A 41 -0.21 5.50 -4.14
CA THR A 41 -1.29 5.58 -5.13
C THR A 41 -1.78 4.20 -5.56
N THR A 42 -3.01 4.15 -6.06
CA THR A 42 -3.53 3.02 -6.83
C THR A 42 -3.17 3.20 -8.30
N SER A 43 -2.60 2.19 -8.95
CA SER A 43 -2.22 2.26 -10.36
C SER A 43 -2.65 1.00 -11.11
N GLY A 44 -3.04 1.17 -12.37
CA GLY A 44 -3.32 0.08 -13.32
C GLY A 44 -2.35 0.05 -14.50
N ILE A 45 -1.20 0.74 -14.39
CA ILE A 45 -0.26 0.92 -15.52
C ILE A 45 0.79 -0.17 -15.56
N THR A 46 1.49 -0.42 -14.45
CA THR A 46 2.60 -1.37 -14.36
C THR A 46 2.50 -2.13 -13.05
N PHE A 47 2.72 -3.44 -13.11
CA PHE A 47 2.88 -4.30 -11.94
C PHE A 47 4.28 -4.89 -11.94
N LEU A 48 4.92 -4.92 -10.77
CA LEU A 48 6.26 -5.45 -10.56
C LEU A 48 6.26 -6.31 -9.30
N ASP A 49 6.75 -7.55 -9.41
CA ASP A 49 7.07 -8.42 -8.28
C ASP A 49 8.52 -8.90 -8.47
N GLY A 50 9.43 -8.30 -7.70
CA GLY A 50 10.87 -8.57 -7.79
C GLY A 50 11.25 -9.96 -7.28
N GLU A 51 10.50 -10.53 -6.33
CA GLU A 51 10.78 -11.86 -5.77
C GLU A 51 10.47 -12.96 -6.79
N LYS A 52 9.38 -12.78 -7.55
CA LYS A 52 8.98 -13.70 -8.62
C LYS A 52 9.58 -13.33 -9.99
N GLY A 53 10.29 -12.21 -10.09
CA GLY A 53 10.83 -11.71 -11.36
C GLY A 53 9.76 -11.31 -12.38
N ILE A 54 8.60 -10.84 -11.93
CA ILE A 54 7.47 -10.43 -12.78
C ILE A 54 7.54 -8.93 -13.03
N LEU A 55 7.42 -8.54 -14.29
CA LEU A 55 7.17 -7.16 -14.72
C LEU A 55 6.08 -7.21 -15.79
N ARG A 56 4.96 -6.52 -15.56
CA ARG A 56 3.82 -6.47 -16.50
C ARG A 56 3.43 -5.04 -16.80
N TYR A 57 3.05 -4.78 -18.04
CA TYR A 57 2.51 -3.49 -18.48
C TYR A 57 1.05 -3.66 -18.84
N ARG A 58 0.16 -3.00 -18.08
CA ARG A 58 -1.30 -3.12 -18.22
C ARG A 58 -1.78 -4.59 -18.26
N GLY A 59 -1.11 -5.46 -17.52
CA GLY A 59 -1.45 -6.89 -17.39
C GLY A 59 -0.78 -7.85 -18.39
N TYR A 60 -0.01 -7.36 -19.36
CA TYR A 60 0.74 -8.18 -20.33
C TYR A 60 2.21 -8.31 -19.95
#